data_AF-A0A1H1WVL4-F1
#
_entry.id   AF-A0A1H1WVL4-F1
#
_cell.length_a   1.000
_cell.length_b   1.000
_cell.length_c   1.000
_cell.angle_alpha   90.00
_cell.angle_beta   90.00
_cell.angle_gamma   90.00
#
_symmetry.space_group_name_H-M   'P 1'
#
loop_
_entity.id
_entity.type
_entity.pdbx_description
1 polymer ?
#
loop_
_entity_poly.entity_id
_entity_poly.type
_entity_poly.pdbx_seq_one_letter_code
_entity_poly.pdbx_strand_id
1 'polypeptide(L)'
;MAQTTAIVEVLKKLLKEQGVTYLQVAQALDLSEASVKRLFAERQFSLQRLDRVCALLGVEISDLVRRLEQEMRIDALAPAQEQELVSDSKLLLVAICALNRWSLAQMLENYRLSEPEAISKLARLDRMGLIELLPGNRIKPLISHDFNWQKNGPIQRFFESQVQADFFQCHFNRPGELRLFLNGMLSPRSNEAMQQKLRRLALEFRHSHQEDLALPLEQRYGVSMILAIRPWEVAVFQQYRRDDAEKYYPGHAGA
;
A
#
# COMPACT_ATOMS: atom_id res chain seq x y z
N MET A 1 -21.84 -7.44 -14.52
CA MET A 1 -22.84 -6.54 -13.91
C MET A 1 -22.27 -5.63 -12.82
N ALA A 2 -21.29 -6.08 -12.00
CA ALA A 2 -20.62 -5.21 -11.01
C ALA A 2 -19.64 -4.18 -11.62
N GLN A 3 -18.88 -4.55 -12.65
CA GLN A 3 -17.87 -3.66 -13.26
C GLN A 3 -18.48 -2.46 -14.00
N THR A 4 -19.60 -2.63 -14.71
CA THR A 4 -20.29 -1.53 -15.41
C THR A 4 -20.78 -0.47 -14.42
N THR A 5 -21.25 -0.89 -13.25
CA THR A 5 -21.65 0.02 -12.16
C THR A 5 -20.46 0.84 -11.67
N ALA A 6 -19.31 0.19 -11.45
CA ALA A 6 -18.13 0.85 -10.92
C ALA A 6 -17.50 1.85 -11.92
N ILE A 7 -17.51 1.53 -13.22
CA ILE A 7 -17.08 2.46 -14.29
C ILE A 7 -17.94 3.74 -14.28
N VAL A 8 -19.26 3.60 -14.09
CA VAL A 8 -20.18 4.76 -14.03
C VAL A 8 -19.91 5.63 -12.78
N GLU A 9 -19.51 5.04 -11.66
CA GLU A 9 -19.14 5.80 -10.45
C GLU A 9 -17.79 6.54 -10.63
N VAL A 10 -16.79 5.92 -11.26
CA VAL A 10 -15.53 6.60 -11.62
C VAL A 10 -15.79 7.77 -12.58
N LEU A 11 -16.68 7.57 -13.56
CA LEU A 11 -17.10 8.63 -14.48
C LEU A 11 -17.78 9.80 -13.76
N LYS A 12 -18.65 9.53 -12.77
CA LYS A 12 -19.27 10.57 -11.93
C LYS A 12 -18.24 11.37 -11.15
N LYS A 13 -17.23 10.71 -10.58
CA LYS A 13 -16.15 11.39 -9.85
C LYS A 13 -15.35 12.31 -10.77
N LEU A 14 -14.98 11.84 -11.95
CA LEU A 14 -14.27 12.64 -12.96
C LEU A 14 -15.06 13.88 -13.39
N LEU A 15 -16.37 13.75 -13.61
CA LEU A 15 -17.24 14.89 -13.90
C LEU A 15 -17.18 15.92 -12.76
N LYS A 16 -17.21 15.46 -11.51
CA LYS A 16 -17.13 16.34 -10.33
C LYS A 16 -15.75 17.00 -10.18
N GLU A 17 -14.67 16.25 -10.41
CA GLU A 17 -13.27 16.74 -10.35
C GLU A 17 -13.01 17.84 -11.38
N GLN A 18 -13.53 17.68 -12.60
CA GLN A 18 -13.36 18.65 -13.68
C GLN A 18 -14.46 19.74 -13.71
N GLY A 19 -15.39 19.73 -12.75
CA GLY A 19 -16.49 20.69 -12.69
C GLY A 19 -17.49 20.60 -13.85
N VAL A 20 -17.56 19.45 -14.53
CA VAL A 20 -18.47 19.22 -15.65
C VAL A 20 -19.86 18.88 -15.13
N THR A 21 -20.84 19.65 -15.57
CA THR A 21 -22.24 19.54 -15.16
C THR A 21 -23.02 18.54 -16.02
N TYR A 22 -24.11 17.98 -15.49
CA TYR A 22 -25.01 17.14 -16.28
C TYR A 22 -25.65 17.86 -17.47
N LEU A 23 -25.73 19.19 -17.44
CA LEU A 23 -26.18 19.99 -18.58
C LEU A 23 -25.18 19.92 -19.74
N GLN A 24 -23.88 19.99 -19.45
CA GLN A 24 -22.83 19.84 -20.47
C GLN A 24 -22.77 18.41 -21.02
N VAL A 25 -22.99 17.41 -20.16
CA VAL A 25 -23.11 16.00 -20.60
C VAL A 25 -24.34 15.80 -21.50
N ALA A 26 -25.47 16.43 -21.16
CA ALA A 26 -26.68 16.42 -21.96
C ALA A 26 -26.45 16.98 -23.37
N GLN A 27 -25.74 18.12 -23.48
CA GLN A 27 -25.36 18.70 -24.76
C GLN A 27 -24.44 17.77 -25.56
N ALA A 28 -23.42 17.17 -24.91
CA ALA A 28 -22.49 16.26 -25.58
C ALA A 28 -23.16 14.97 -26.09
N LEU A 29 -24.23 14.52 -25.43
CA LEU A 29 -24.95 13.30 -25.78
C LEU A 29 -26.20 13.52 -26.65
N ASP A 30 -26.58 14.78 -26.90
CA ASP A 30 -27.84 15.16 -27.55
C ASP A 30 -29.06 14.58 -26.80
N LEU A 31 -29.08 14.78 -25.48
CA LEU A 31 -30.12 14.29 -24.58
C LEU A 31 -30.62 15.38 -23.65
N SER A 32 -31.80 15.20 -23.05
CA SER A 32 -32.25 16.06 -21.97
C SER A 32 -31.45 15.80 -20.68
N GLU A 33 -31.30 16.83 -19.83
CA GLU A 33 -30.66 16.68 -18.51
C GLU A 33 -31.36 15.61 -17.65
N ALA A 34 -32.69 15.51 -17.73
CA ALA A 34 -33.48 14.48 -17.06
C ALA A 34 -33.10 13.07 -17.56
N SER A 35 -32.89 12.90 -18.86
CA SER A 35 -32.43 11.63 -19.45
C SER A 35 -31.01 11.28 -19.01
N VAL A 36 -30.11 12.26 -18.88
CA VAL A 36 -28.75 12.06 -18.37
C VAL A 36 -28.77 11.65 -16.89
N LYS A 37 -29.56 12.32 -16.05
CA LYS A 37 -29.75 11.93 -14.65
C LYS A 37 -30.28 10.50 -14.53
N ARG A 38 -31.24 10.13 -15.39
CA ARG A 38 -31.76 8.77 -15.46
C ARG A 38 -30.70 7.75 -15.89
N LEU A 39 -29.90 8.08 -16.92
CA LEU A 39 -28.76 7.26 -17.38
C LEU A 39 -27.75 6.96 -16.26
N PHE A 40 -27.40 7.96 -15.45
CA PHE A 40 -26.49 7.81 -14.32
C PHE A 40 -27.12 7.11 -13.09
N ALA A 41 -28.45 7.19 -12.93
CA ALA A 41 -29.18 6.48 -11.88
C ALA A 41 -29.39 5.00 -12.22
N GLU A 42 -29.80 4.71 -13.45
CA GLU A 42 -30.03 3.36 -13.97
C GLU A 42 -28.72 2.65 -14.36
N ARG A 43 -27.60 3.39 -14.48
CA ARG A 43 -26.26 2.88 -14.82
C ARG A 43 -26.21 2.13 -16.17
N GLN A 44 -27.09 2.51 -17.09
CA GLN A 44 -27.24 1.87 -18.41
C GLN A 44 -26.62 2.73 -19.51
N PHE A 45 -25.30 2.65 -19.67
CA PHE A 45 -24.61 3.31 -20.77
C PHE A 45 -24.39 2.35 -21.95
N SER A 46 -24.61 2.84 -23.17
CA SER A 46 -24.00 2.21 -24.35
C SER A 46 -22.53 2.62 -24.42
N LEU A 47 -21.68 1.78 -25.01
CA LEU A 47 -20.26 2.10 -25.20
C LEU A 47 -20.06 3.42 -25.96
N GLN A 48 -20.88 3.68 -26.97
CA GLN A 48 -20.82 4.91 -27.76
C GLN A 48 -21.15 6.17 -26.94
N ARG A 49 -22.07 6.07 -25.97
CA ARG A 49 -22.36 7.19 -25.06
C ARG A 49 -21.24 7.37 -24.05
N LEU A 50 -20.70 6.28 -23.51
CA LEU A 50 -19.54 6.33 -22.62
C LEU A 50 -18.38 7.06 -23.29
N ASP A 51 -18.05 6.69 -24.52
CA ASP A 51 -17.00 7.29 -25.33
C ASP A 51 -17.19 8.80 -25.53
N ARG A 52 -18.41 9.25 -25.86
CA ARG A 52 -18.72 10.68 -26.01
C ARG A 52 -18.55 11.47 -24.70
N VAL A 53 -18.87 10.88 -23.55
CA VAL A 53 -18.62 11.54 -22.24
C VAL A 53 -17.12 11.54 -21.90
N CYS A 54 -16.39 10.49 -22.25
CA CYS A 54 -14.93 10.45 -22.10
C CYS A 54 -14.25 11.52 -22.96
N ALA A 55 -14.68 11.68 -24.20
CA ALA A 55 -14.21 12.72 -25.10
C ALA A 55 -14.48 14.14 -24.56
N LEU A 56 -15.64 14.37 -23.93
CA LEU A 56 -15.95 15.63 -23.25
C LEU A 56 -14.96 15.93 -22.09
N LEU A 57 -14.53 14.89 -21.39
CA LEU A 57 -13.60 14.96 -20.26
C LEU A 57 -12.11 14.93 -20.68
N GLY A 58 -11.84 14.76 -21.97
CA GLY A 58 -10.48 14.62 -22.51
C GLY A 58 -9.74 13.36 -22.01
N VAL A 59 -10.48 12.29 -21.69
CA VAL A 59 -9.92 11.01 -21.21
C VAL A 59 -10.32 9.87 -22.14
N GLU A 60 -9.57 8.78 -22.11
CA GLU A 60 -9.98 7.55 -22.80
C GLU A 60 -10.75 6.60 -21.87
N ILE A 61 -11.50 5.66 -22.46
CA ILE A 61 -12.17 4.61 -21.68
C ILE A 61 -11.13 3.72 -20.95
N SER A 62 -9.94 3.55 -21.53
CA SER A 62 -8.81 2.84 -20.92
C SER A 62 -8.37 3.49 -19.59
N ASP A 63 -8.44 4.82 -19.49
CA ASP A 63 -8.12 5.57 -18.28
C ASP A 63 -9.16 5.37 -17.17
N LEU A 64 -10.45 5.26 -17.53
CA LEU A 64 -11.51 4.92 -16.58
C LEU A 64 -11.27 3.55 -15.93
N VAL A 65 -10.87 2.56 -16.74
CA VAL A 65 -10.58 1.21 -16.25
C VAL A 65 -9.34 1.20 -15.36
N ARG A 66 -8.28 1.92 -15.71
CA ARG A 66 -7.08 2.07 -14.86
C ARG A 66 -7.39 2.73 -13.52
N ARG A 67 -8.17 3.83 -13.52
CA ARG A 67 -8.59 4.49 -12.27
C ARG A 67 -9.48 3.59 -11.42
N LEU A 68 -10.37 2.83 -12.04
CA LEU A 68 -11.17 1.84 -11.33
C LEU A 68 -10.30 0.79 -10.64
N GLU A 69 -9.26 0.28 -11.32
CA GLU A 69 -8.31 -0.65 -10.74
C GLU A 69 -7.48 -0.05 -9.60
N GLN A 70 -7.28 1.27 -9.56
CA GLN A 70 -6.63 1.97 -8.47
C GLN A 70 -7.59 2.19 -7.28
N GLU A 71 -8.85 2.58 -7.53
CA GLU A 71 -9.84 2.81 -6.47
C GLU A 71 -10.35 1.54 -5.79
N MET A 72 -10.30 0.39 -6.47
CA MET A 72 -10.67 -0.90 -5.86
C MET A 72 -9.58 -1.49 -4.97
N ARG A 73 -8.46 -0.79 -4.78
CA ARG A 73 -7.34 -1.27 -3.97
C ARG A 73 -7.37 -0.67 -2.57
N ILE A 74 -7.03 -1.49 -1.58
CA ILE A 74 -6.95 -1.08 -0.19
C ILE A 74 -5.63 -0.36 0.07
N ASP A 75 -5.68 0.88 0.56
CA ASP A 75 -4.50 1.69 0.94
C ASP A 75 -4.01 1.43 2.38
N ALA A 76 -4.88 0.92 3.25
CA ALA A 76 -4.57 0.55 4.63
C ALA A 76 -5.58 -0.45 5.18
N LEU A 77 -5.13 -1.34 6.07
CA LEU A 77 -6.03 -2.23 6.82
C LEU A 77 -6.62 -1.52 8.05
N ALA A 78 -7.80 -1.97 8.48
CA ALA A 78 -8.35 -1.60 9.78
C ALA A 78 -7.51 -2.22 10.91
N PRO A 79 -7.48 -1.62 12.13
CA PRO A 79 -6.67 -2.14 13.22
C PRO A 79 -7.02 -3.58 13.60
N ALA A 80 -8.31 -3.95 13.52
CA ALA A 80 -8.76 -5.30 13.80
C ALA A 80 -8.21 -6.33 12.78
N GLN A 81 -8.08 -5.94 11.51
CA GLN A 81 -7.51 -6.80 10.47
C GLN A 81 -5.99 -6.95 10.66
N GLU A 82 -5.28 -5.87 11.00
CA GLU A 82 -3.87 -5.96 11.36
C GLU A 82 -3.64 -6.86 12.58
N GLN A 83 -4.48 -6.72 13.61
CA GLN A 83 -4.41 -7.56 14.80
C GLN A 83 -4.61 -9.02 14.47
N GLU A 84 -5.56 -9.33 13.58
CA GLU A 84 -5.82 -10.69 13.14
C GLU A 84 -4.60 -11.29 12.41
N LEU A 85 -3.97 -10.53 11.50
CA LEU A 85 -2.76 -10.97 10.80
C LEU A 85 -1.64 -11.32 11.77
N VAL A 86 -1.35 -10.47 12.75
CA VAL A 86 -0.24 -10.71 13.70
C VAL A 86 -0.54 -11.77 14.75
N SER A 87 -1.81 -12.13 14.94
CA SER A 87 -2.22 -13.15 15.91
C SER A 87 -1.95 -14.58 15.42
N ASP A 88 -1.65 -14.75 14.12
CA ASP A 88 -1.33 -16.03 13.52
C ASP A 88 -0.16 -15.88 12.54
N SER A 89 1.03 -16.35 12.94
CA SER A 89 2.25 -16.24 12.14
C SER A 89 2.13 -16.89 10.77
N LYS A 90 1.33 -17.96 10.62
CA LYS A 90 1.11 -18.61 9.32
C LYS A 90 0.16 -17.80 8.44
N LEU A 91 -0.85 -17.15 9.03
CA LEU A 91 -1.71 -16.22 8.30
C LEU A 91 -0.90 -15.02 7.78
N LEU A 92 -0.04 -14.44 8.62
CA LEU A 92 0.86 -13.35 8.21
C LEU A 92 1.81 -13.78 7.08
N LEU A 93 2.41 -14.97 7.20
CA LEU A 93 3.27 -15.53 6.16
C LEU A 93 2.55 -15.68 4.82
N VAL A 94 1.37 -16.31 4.83
CA VAL A 94 0.56 -16.50 3.61
C VAL A 94 0.15 -15.14 3.03
N ALA A 95 -0.16 -14.15 3.88
CA ALA A 95 -0.44 -12.79 3.43
C ALA A 95 0.77 -12.20 2.70
N ILE A 96 1.96 -12.23 3.30
CA ILE A 96 3.19 -11.71 2.68
C ILE A 96 3.46 -12.40 1.33
N CYS A 97 3.33 -13.73 1.26
CA CYS A 97 3.54 -14.47 0.01
C CYS A 97 2.52 -14.07 -1.08
N ALA A 98 1.23 -14.00 -0.71
CA ALA A 98 0.16 -13.61 -1.60
C ALA A 98 0.37 -12.19 -2.17
N LEU A 99 0.75 -11.23 -1.32
CA LEU A 99 1.05 -9.86 -1.72
C LEU A 99 2.28 -9.76 -2.64
N ASN A 100 3.25 -10.64 -2.46
CA ASN A 100 4.41 -10.79 -3.34
C ASN A 100 4.11 -11.58 -4.63
N ARG A 101 2.84 -11.89 -4.92
CA ARG A 101 2.37 -12.66 -6.08
C ARG A 101 2.91 -14.09 -6.16
N TRP A 102 3.14 -14.72 -5.01
CA TRP A 102 3.48 -16.13 -4.97
C TRP A 102 2.24 -16.97 -5.27
N SER A 103 2.41 -18.06 -6.02
CA SER A 103 1.38 -19.07 -6.22
C SER A 103 1.26 -19.98 -4.99
N LEU A 104 0.13 -20.67 -4.85
CA LEU A 104 -0.05 -21.68 -3.80
C LEU A 104 1.06 -22.75 -3.87
N ALA A 105 1.42 -23.21 -5.08
CA ALA A 105 2.49 -24.19 -5.26
C ALA A 105 3.83 -23.68 -4.71
N GLN A 106 4.20 -22.43 -5.04
CA GLN A 106 5.42 -21.81 -4.52
C GLN A 106 5.42 -21.70 -2.99
N MET A 107 4.26 -21.40 -2.37
CA MET A 107 4.16 -21.37 -0.91
C MET A 107 4.41 -22.75 -0.29
N LEU A 108 3.83 -23.81 -0.87
CA LEU A 108 3.96 -25.19 -0.38
C LEU A 108 5.36 -25.77 -0.61
N GLU A 109 6.04 -25.35 -1.67
CA GLU A 109 7.42 -25.75 -1.97
C GLU A 109 8.44 -25.10 -1.03
N ASN A 110 8.21 -23.85 -0.64
CA ASN A 110 9.18 -23.06 0.15
C ASN A 110 8.91 -23.10 1.65
N TYR A 111 7.68 -23.38 2.08
CA TYR A 111 7.30 -23.37 3.49
C TYR A 111 6.64 -24.67 3.93
N ARG A 112 6.83 -25.01 5.20
CA ARG A 112 6.16 -26.15 5.86
C ARG A 112 4.70 -25.81 6.16
N LEU A 113 3.89 -25.78 5.11
CA LEU A 113 2.43 -25.58 5.16
C LEU A 113 1.76 -26.77 4.47
N SER A 114 0.65 -27.24 5.05
CA SER A 114 -0.19 -28.20 4.33
C SER A 114 -1.10 -27.46 3.35
N GLU A 115 -1.47 -28.11 2.24
CA GLU A 115 -2.37 -27.52 1.25
C GLU A 115 -3.73 -27.06 1.87
N PRO A 116 -4.42 -27.86 2.72
CA PRO A 116 -5.65 -27.40 3.37
C PRO A 116 -5.44 -26.19 4.28
N GLU A 117 -4.30 -26.13 4.97
CA GLU A 117 -3.96 -25.00 5.83
C GLU A 117 -3.74 -23.73 5.00
N ALA A 118 -2.94 -23.81 3.94
CA ALA A 118 -2.69 -22.68 3.05
C ALA A 118 -3.97 -22.16 2.39
N ILE A 119 -4.83 -23.07 1.88
CA ILE A 119 -6.13 -22.69 1.30
C ILE A 119 -7.04 -22.04 2.36
N SER A 120 -7.07 -22.57 3.58
CA SER A 120 -7.85 -21.98 4.68
C SER A 120 -7.39 -20.55 5.00
N LYS A 121 -6.07 -20.30 5.03
CA LYS A 121 -5.52 -18.95 5.20
C LYS A 121 -5.84 -18.03 4.02
N LEU A 122 -5.70 -18.50 2.77
CA LEU A 122 -6.08 -17.73 1.59
C LEU A 122 -7.56 -17.35 1.61
N ALA A 123 -8.45 -18.28 1.94
CA ALA A 123 -9.89 -18.00 2.09
C ALA A 123 -10.19 -17.04 3.25
N ARG A 124 -9.32 -16.96 4.26
CA ARG A 124 -9.43 -15.96 5.32
C ARG A 124 -8.99 -14.58 4.82
N LEU A 125 -7.86 -14.50 4.11
CA LEU A 125 -7.38 -13.26 3.50
C LEU A 125 -8.35 -12.69 2.47
N ASP A 126 -9.02 -13.55 1.72
CA ASP A 126 -10.10 -13.18 0.79
C ASP A 126 -11.27 -12.53 1.53
N ARG A 127 -11.72 -13.13 2.64
CA ARG A 127 -12.76 -12.55 3.52
C ARG A 127 -12.33 -11.24 4.18
N MET A 128 -11.02 -11.05 4.41
CA MET A 128 -10.48 -9.79 4.91
C MET A 128 -10.34 -8.73 3.81
N GLY A 129 -10.55 -9.09 2.55
CA GLY A 129 -10.42 -8.19 1.40
C GLY A 129 -8.97 -7.90 0.98
N LEU A 130 -7.98 -8.62 1.51
CA LEU A 130 -6.57 -8.43 1.10
C LEU A 130 -6.29 -9.00 -0.29
N ILE A 131 -7.00 -10.06 -0.65
CA ILE A 131 -6.87 -10.76 -1.92
C ILE A 131 -8.25 -11.10 -2.45
N GLU A 132 -8.32 -11.41 -3.73
CA GLU A 132 -9.43 -12.10 -4.38
C GLU A 132 -8.93 -13.51 -4.74
N LEU A 133 -9.56 -14.54 -4.17
CA LEU A 133 -9.22 -15.94 -4.44
C LEU A 133 -10.05 -16.46 -5.64
N LEU A 134 -9.38 -16.63 -6.77
CA LEU A 134 -9.97 -17.04 -8.04
C LEU A 134 -9.94 -18.58 -8.22
N PRO A 135 -10.76 -19.13 -9.13
CA PRO A 135 -10.74 -20.56 -9.45
C PRO A 135 -9.35 -21.07 -9.79
N GLY A 136 -9.04 -22.28 -9.28
CA GLY A 136 -7.71 -22.88 -9.35
C GLY A 136 -6.72 -22.33 -8.32
N ASN A 137 -7.21 -21.79 -7.18
CA ASN A 137 -6.40 -21.16 -6.14
C ASN A 137 -5.49 -20.04 -6.67
N ARG A 138 -5.96 -19.33 -7.70
CA ARG A 138 -5.25 -18.19 -8.26
C ARG A 138 -5.48 -16.99 -7.35
N ILE A 139 -4.40 -16.32 -6.99
CA ILE A 139 -4.42 -15.24 -6.00
C ILE A 139 -4.31 -13.91 -6.75
N LYS A 140 -5.26 -13.02 -6.52
CA LYS A 140 -5.21 -11.65 -7.04
C LYS A 140 -5.17 -10.67 -5.86
N PRO A 141 -4.01 -10.05 -5.56
CA PRO A 141 -3.92 -9.06 -4.49
C PRO A 141 -4.85 -7.87 -4.73
N LEU A 142 -5.52 -7.42 -3.68
CA LEU A 142 -6.43 -6.27 -3.69
C LEU A 142 -5.85 -5.05 -2.96
N ILE A 143 -4.56 -5.05 -2.61
CA ILE A 143 -3.90 -3.90 -1.97
C ILE A 143 -3.37 -2.91 -3.00
N SER A 144 -3.26 -1.65 -2.61
CA SER A 144 -2.74 -0.59 -3.48
C SER A 144 -1.21 -0.59 -3.51
N HIS A 145 -0.66 0.11 -4.49
CA HIS A 145 0.79 0.35 -4.56
C HIS A 145 1.32 1.17 -3.37
N ASP A 146 0.44 1.93 -2.72
CA ASP A 146 0.75 2.84 -1.61
C ASP A 146 0.33 2.27 -0.27
N PHE A 147 0.07 0.96 -0.21
CA PHE A 147 -0.34 0.30 1.01
C PHE A 147 0.60 0.64 2.17
N ASN A 148 0.02 1.20 3.24
CA ASN A 148 0.74 1.55 4.45
C ASN A 148 0.10 0.85 5.65
N TRP A 149 0.93 0.23 6.48
CA TRP A 149 0.53 -0.18 7.81
C TRP A 149 0.14 1.03 8.65
N GLN A 150 -0.80 0.86 9.56
CA GLN A 150 -1.20 1.92 10.47
C GLN A 150 -0.02 2.35 11.36
N LYS A 151 0.14 3.67 11.53
CA LYS A 151 1.08 4.22 12.50
C LYS A 151 0.69 3.74 13.90
N ASN A 152 1.63 3.16 14.63
CA ASN A 152 1.45 2.50 15.92
C ASN A 152 0.41 1.36 15.88
N GLY A 153 0.15 0.78 14.71
CA GLY A 153 -0.77 -0.33 14.51
C GLY A 153 -0.23 -1.66 15.06
N PRO A 154 -1.07 -2.70 15.16
CA PRO A 154 -0.65 -4.04 15.57
C PRO A 154 0.55 -4.59 14.79
N ILE A 155 0.64 -4.35 13.47
CA ILE A 155 1.76 -4.84 12.67
C ILE A 155 3.07 -4.11 12.99
N GLN A 156 3.02 -2.80 13.19
CA GLN A 156 4.20 -2.05 13.61
C GLN A 156 4.71 -2.53 14.97
N ARG A 157 3.82 -2.75 15.94
CA ARG A 157 4.19 -3.27 17.28
C ARG A 157 4.73 -4.69 17.23
N PHE A 158 4.18 -5.55 16.36
CA PHE A 158 4.73 -6.88 16.11
C PHE A 158 6.16 -6.80 15.56
N PHE A 159 6.38 -5.91 14.59
CA PHE A 159 7.71 -5.69 14.02
C PHE A 159 8.71 -5.17 15.07
N GLU A 160 8.34 -4.17 15.86
CA GLU A 160 9.18 -3.60 16.93
C GLU A 160 9.54 -4.64 18.01
N SER A 161 8.60 -5.50 18.38
CA SER A 161 8.80 -6.48 19.47
C SER A 161 9.55 -7.74 19.04
N GLN A 162 9.28 -8.28 17.85
CA GLN A 162 9.82 -9.58 17.43
C GLN A 162 10.83 -9.49 16.28
N VAL A 163 10.65 -8.56 15.34
CA VAL A 163 11.42 -8.55 14.09
C VAL A 163 12.61 -7.60 14.16
N GLN A 164 12.53 -6.52 14.94
CA GLN A 164 13.61 -5.55 15.03
C GLN A 164 14.90 -6.19 15.59
N ALA A 165 14.79 -6.99 16.66
CA ALA A 165 15.95 -7.68 17.24
C ALA A 165 16.56 -8.67 16.24
N ASP A 166 15.73 -9.47 15.59
CA ASP A 166 16.14 -10.46 14.58
C ASP A 166 16.81 -9.81 13.35
N PHE A 167 16.22 -8.74 12.80
CA PHE A 167 16.77 -8.00 11.67
C PHE A 167 18.16 -7.42 11.95
N PHE A 168 18.38 -6.89 13.17
CA PHE A 168 19.68 -6.38 13.58
C PHE A 168 20.65 -7.47 14.06
N GLN A 169 20.21 -8.72 14.16
CA GLN A 169 21.06 -9.89 14.47
C GLN A 169 21.83 -10.38 13.23
N CYS A 170 22.31 -9.46 12.41
CA CYS A 170 23.19 -9.70 11.26
C CYS A 170 24.37 -8.72 11.25
N HIS A 171 25.48 -9.12 10.62
CA HIS A 171 26.68 -8.30 10.47
C HIS A 171 26.62 -7.33 9.27
N PHE A 172 25.59 -7.44 8.41
CA PHE A 172 25.40 -6.62 7.21
C PHE A 172 26.63 -6.58 6.30
N ASN A 173 27.24 -7.74 6.04
CA ASN A 173 28.49 -7.89 5.31
C ASN A 173 28.39 -8.84 4.10
N ARG A 174 27.19 -9.26 3.72
CA ARG A 174 26.94 -10.07 2.52
C ARG A 174 26.46 -9.20 1.35
N PRO A 175 26.52 -9.69 0.09
CA PRO A 175 25.94 -8.99 -1.04
C PRO A 175 24.46 -8.66 -0.80
N GLY A 176 24.06 -7.42 -1.14
CA GLY A 176 22.69 -6.92 -0.91
C GLY A 176 22.44 -6.37 0.51
N GLU A 177 23.40 -6.49 1.43
CA GLU A 177 23.29 -5.94 2.78
C GLU A 177 24.05 -4.60 2.91
N LEU A 178 23.47 -3.66 3.67
CA LEU A 178 24.12 -2.38 3.98
C LEU A 178 23.68 -1.91 5.37
N ARG A 179 24.65 -1.57 6.23
CA ARG A 179 24.39 -0.90 7.51
C ARG A 179 25.16 0.40 7.59
N LEU A 180 24.43 1.51 7.68
CA LEU A 180 24.99 2.83 7.90
C LEU A 180 24.62 3.31 9.30
N PHE A 181 25.62 3.61 10.12
CA PHE A 181 25.44 4.25 11.42
C PHE A 181 26.06 5.65 11.35
N LEU A 182 25.21 6.68 11.41
CA LEU A 182 25.60 8.08 11.32
C LEU A 182 25.15 8.81 12.59
N ASN A 183 26.03 9.62 13.16
CA ASN A 183 25.72 10.51 14.28
C ASN A 183 26.18 11.93 13.94
N GLY A 184 25.38 12.92 14.29
CA GLY A 184 25.68 14.33 14.07
C GLY A 184 24.59 15.24 14.58
N MET A 185 24.92 16.51 14.79
CA MET A 185 23.97 17.53 15.20
C MET A 185 23.36 18.21 13.97
N LEU A 186 22.03 18.18 13.87
CA LEU A 186 21.29 18.84 12.80
C LEU A 186 20.42 19.97 13.37
N SER A 187 20.29 21.05 12.60
CA SER A 187 19.21 22.01 12.82
C SER A 187 17.85 21.36 12.52
N PRO A 188 16.73 21.85 13.09
CA PRO A 188 15.40 21.33 12.77
C PRO A 188 15.10 21.34 11.26
N ARG A 189 15.49 22.41 10.56
CA ARG A 189 15.37 22.54 9.09
C ARG A 189 16.15 21.45 8.36
N SER A 190 17.40 21.21 8.75
CA SER A 190 18.24 20.17 8.14
C SER A 190 17.68 18.77 8.40
N ASN A 191 17.17 18.52 9.61
CA ASN A 191 16.53 17.26 9.98
C ASN A 191 15.25 17.00 9.16
N GLU A 192 14.42 18.02 8.97
CA GLU A 192 13.23 17.92 8.11
C GLU A 192 13.59 17.61 6.66
N ALA A 193 14.60 18.29 6.11
CA ALA A 193 15.11 18.01 4.76
C ALA A 193 15.61 16.57 4.62
N MET A 194 16.30 16.02 5.63
CA MET A 194 16.72 14.62 5.64
C MET A 194 15.54 13.65 5.70
N GLN A 195 14.53 13.94 6.53
CA GLN A 195 13.31 13.12 6.58
C GLN A 195 12.57 13.10 5.23
N GLN A 196 12.53 14.21 4.50
CA GLN A 196 11.95 14.25 3.15
C GLN A 196 12.73 13.33 2.17
N LYS A 197 14.07 13.30 2.25
CA LYS A 197 14.89 12.38 1.44
C LYS A 197 14.63 10.92 1.78
N LEU A 198 14.52 10.57 3.06
CA LEU A 198 14.17 9.19 3.48
C LEU A 198 12.80 8.76 2.95
N ARG A 199 11.80 9.66 2.95
CA ARG A 199 10.48 9.39 2.35
C ARG A 199 10.58 9.15 0.84
N ARG A 200 11.40 9.90 0.11
CA ARG A 200 11.63 9.68 -1.34
C ARG A 200 12.30 8.34 -1.61
N LEU A 201 13.33 7.99 -0.84
CA LEU A 201 13.99 6.70 -0.96
C LEU A 201 13.03 5.51 -0.71
N ALA A 202 12.11 5.65 0.24
CA ALA A 202 11.08 4.64 0.48
C ALA A 202 10.15 4.46 -0.73
N LEU A 203 9.81 5.54 -1.44
CA LEU A 203 9.02 5.47 -2.68
C LEU A 203 9.81 4.78 -3.81
N GLU A 204 11.09 5.11 -3.98
CA GLU A 204 11.97 4.48 -4.98
C GLU A 204 12.10 2.96 -4.76
N PHE A 205 12.21 2.52 -3.50
CA PHE A 205 12.19 1.11 -3.15
C PHE A 205 10.88 0.42 -3.54
N ARG A 206 9.73 1.04 -3.23
CA ARG A 206 8.41 0.49 -3.61
C ARG A 206 8.26 0.39 -5.13
N HIS A 207 8.76 1.39 -5.85
CA HIS A 207 8.74 1.39 -7.30
C HIS A 207 9.58 0.24 -7.87
N SER A 208 10.82 0.10 -7.41
CA SER A 208 11.72 -1.00 -7.84
C SER A 208 11.09 -2.37 -7.55
N HIS A 209 10.50 -2.54 -6.35
CA HIS A 209 9.79 -3.76 -5.99
C HIS A 209 8.65 -4.08 -6.97
N GLN A 210 7.88 -3.08 -7.40
CA GLN A 210 6.77 -3.27 -8.33
C GLN A 210 7.22 -3.68 -9.73
N GLU A 211 8.33 -3.11 -10.21
CA GLU A 211 8.93 -3.50 -11.48
C GLU A 211 9.37 -4.97 -11.43
N ASP A 212 9.99 -5.37 -10.33
CA ASP A 212 10.46 -6.76 -10.11
C ASP A 212 9.32 -7.78 -9.96
N LEU A 213 8.08 -7.37 -9.67
CA LEU A 213 6.93 -8.28 -9.63
C LEU A 213 6.64 -8.96 -10.97
N ALA A 214 7.16 -8.42 -12.08
CA ALA A 214 7.06 -9.04 -13.40
C ALA A 214 8.10 -10.16 -13.62
N LEU A 215 9.16 -10.21 -12.80
CA LEU A 215 10.22 -11.21 -12.92
C LEU A 215 9.80 -12.56 -12.30
N PRO A 216 10.37 -13.67 -12.79
CA PRO A 216 10.23 -14.98 -12.16
C PRO A 216 10.67 -14.96 -10.69
N LEU A 217 10.06 -15.80 -9.85
CA LEU A 217 10.33 -15.82 -8.42
C LEU A 217 11.80 -16.14 -8.10
N GLU A 218 12.45 -16.93 -8.94
CA GLU A 218 13.84 -17.38 -8.79
C GLU A 218 14.84 -16.22 -8.95
N GLN A 219 14.43 -15.12 -9.58
CA GLN A 219 15.24 -13.91 -9.75
C GLN A 219 14.96 -12.85 -8.68
N ARG A 220 14.02 -13.12 -7.78
CA ARG A 220 13.54 -12.17 -6.77
C ARG A 220 14.00 -12.60 -5.39
N TYR A 221 14.58 -11.65 -4.66
CA TYR A 221 15.06 -11.88 -3.30
C TYR A 221 14.25 -11.07 -2.31
N GLY A 222 13.97 -11.67 -1.15
CA GLY A 222 13.35 -10.95 -0.05
C GLY A 222 14.31 -9.90 0.50
N VAL A 223 14.00 -8.62 0.29
CA VAL A 223 14.78 -7.50 0.81
C VAL A 223 13.89 -6.66 1.71
N SER A 224 14.39 -6.39 2.91
CA SER A 224 13.74 -5.52 3.89
C SER A 224 14.61 -4.30 4.14
N MET A 225 14.03 -3.10 4.00
CA MET A 225 14.72 -1.84 4.26
C MET A 225 14.08 -1.12 5.46
N ILE A 226 14.87 -0.89 6.51
CA ILE A 226 14.47 -0.09 7.66
C ILE A 226 15.14 1.29 7.56
N LEU A 227 14.35 2.35 7.57
CA LEU A 227 14.83 3.73 7.61
C LEU A 227 14.33 4.39 8.90
N ALA A 228 15.24 4.90 9.71
CA ALA A 228 14.91 5.60 10.95
C ALA A 228 15.83 6.80 11.16
N ILE A 229 15.25 7.90 11.62
CA ILE A 229 15.99 9.09 12.06
C ILE A 229 15.26 9.68 13.26
N ARG A 230 15.99 9.95 14.33
CA ARG A 230 15.48 10.61 15.52
C ARG A 230 16.58 11.42 16.20
N PRO A 231 16.23 12.52 16.88
CA PRO A 231 17.06 13.06 17.93
C PRO A 231 17.30 11.96 18.97
N TRP A 232 18.56 11.67 19.25
CA TRP A 232 18.93 10.61 20.17
C TRP A 232 20.32 10.83 20.74
N GLU A 233 20.46 10.43 21.99
CA GLU A 233 21.72 10.28 22.70
C GLU A 233 21.78 8.86 23.28
N VAL A 234 22.94 8.22 23.13
CA VAL A 234 23.17 6.88 23.70
C VAL A 234 22.98 6.96 25.21
N ALA A 235 22.18 6.05 25.79
CA ALA A 235 21.80 6.09 27.21
C ALA A 235 23.02 6.16 28.15
N VAL A 236 24.10 5.44 27.83
CA VAL A 236 25.34 5.44 28.62
C VAL A 236 26.03 6.81 28.63
N PHE A 237 25.77 7.69 27.65
CA PHE A 237 26.34 9.04 27.62
C PHE A 237 25.53 10.06 28.42
N GLN A 238 24.26 9.77 28.71
CA GLN A 238 23.41 10.65 29.50
C GLN A 238 23.96 10.84 30.92
N GLN A 239 24.62 9.84 31.49
CA GLN A 239 25.24 9.95 32.82
C GLN A 239 26.38 11.00 32.90
N TYR A 240 26.91 11.43 31.75
CA TYR A 240 27.95 12.46 31.66
C TYR A 240 27.39 13.84 31.29
N ARG A 241 26.08 13.95 31.06
CA ARG A 241 25.41 15.21 30.71
C ARG A 241 25.34 16.08 31.96
N ARG A 242 25.62 17.37 31.78
CA ARG A 242 25.41 18.37 32.84
C ARG A 242 23.93 18.71 32.94
N ASP A 243 23.45 18.95 34.16
CA ASP A 243 22.04 19.24 34.45
C ASP A 243 21.52 20.48 33.69
N ASP A 244 22.38 21.46 33.41
CA ASP A 244 22.05 22.70 32.70
C ASP A 244 22.18 22.60 31.17
N ALA A 245 22.69 21.48 30.65
CA ALA A 245 22.97 21.28 29.23
C ALA A 245 21.91 20.42 28.52
N GLU A 246 20.75 20.21 29.15
CA GLU A 246 19.66 19.46 28.55
C GLU A 246 19.00 20.24 27.40
N LYS A 247 18.83 19.57 26.26
CA LYS A 247 18.29 20.20 25.05
C LYS A 247 17.19 19.34 24.47
N TYR A 248 15.98 19.89 24.45
CA TYR A 248 14.84 19.25 23.83
C TYR A 248 14.75 19.61 22.35
N TYR A 249 14.41 18.62 21.53
CA TYR A 249 14.09 18.88 20.14
C TYR A 249 12.78 19.68 20.07
N PRO A 250 12.70 20.80 19.33
CA PRO A 250 11.51 21.64 19.31
C PRO A 250 10.23 20.85 18.96
N GLY A 251 9.17 21.00 19.76
CA GLY A 251 7.91 20.28 19.58
C GLY A 251 7.86 18.88 20.20
N HIS A 252 8.96 18.34 20.72
CA HIS A 252 8.94 17.31 21.77
C HIS A 252 8.92 18.06 23.10
N ALA A 253 7.73 18.38 23.64
CA ALA A 253 7.66 18.65 25.07
C ALA A 253 8.10 17.36 25.78
N GLY A 254 8.99 17.48 26.76
CA GLY A 254 9.68 16.37 27.41
C GLY A 254 8.76 15.18 27.73
N ALA A 255 9.31 13.98 27.54
CA ALA A 255 8.75 12.79 28.18
C ALA A 255 8.70 12.98 29.70
#